data_AF-A0A7V9AUH7-F1
#
_entry.id   AF-A0A7V9AUH7-F1
#
_cell.length_a   1.000
_cell.length_b   1.000
_cell.length_c   1.000
_cell.angle_alpha   90.00
_cell.angle_beta   90.00
_cell.angle_gamma   90.00
#
_symmetry.space_group_name_H-M   'P 1'
#
loop_
_entity.id
_entity.type
_entity.pdbx_description
1 polymer ?
#
loop_
_entity_poly.entity_id
_entity_poly.type
_entity_poly.pdbx_seq_one_letter_code
_entity_poly.pdbx_strand_id
1 'polypeptide(L)'
;MNTAIVETLAGGSKAEPWILSLPPVWFLGLYEWLLGTSDPLLLELARRAVMTIAVTATATLVSYPLAYRRLMVSMVEMGSEPRNRIVRTLHAAVIRAAGRQPGAQAAAAFFTATIARVDRQRFVLAISVGLAIAWGLPGLRAYAPSAMPSPELLALPMAIMMFLTAGLRIAASLPSDVRAAWLFEVHDLSRPDARRALERTMLLLGVAPAVLISTPAYWALWGSNVALSHAVVMSALGLALVELLIWHCDGMPCGQRWTPARMDFGRRWPLHLALFLIVVWVIPRIELVLFGRPYAFVFFSAFLVVLALCVRYTSARHQIVPVYEDVDPVAGVLRLN
;
A
#
# COMPACT_ATOMS: atom_id res chain seq x y z
N MET A 1 -17.88 -41.13 14.95
CA MET A 1 -17.84 -39.94 14.08
C MET A 1 -16.55 -39.14 14.30
N ASN A 2 -16.19 -38.85 15.56
CA ASN A 2 -14.91 -38.19 15.91
C ASN A 2 -13.65 -38.82 15.30
N THR A 3 -13.54 -40.15 15.30
CA THR A 3 -12.38 -40.86 14.73
C THR A 3 -12.20 -40.64 13.23
N ALA A 4 -13.28 -40.57 12.45
CA ALA A 4 -13.21 -40.34 11.00
C ALA A 4 -12.79 -38.91 10.64
N ILE A 5 -13.23 -37.91 11.40
CA ILE A 5 -12.82 -36.50 11.23
C ILE A 5 -11.34 -36.36 11.57
N VAL A 6 -10.91 -36.96 12.68
CA VAL A 6 -9.51 -36.93 13.12
C VAL A 6 -8.62 -37.70 12.16
N GLU A 7 -9.03 -38.87 11.65
CA GLU A 7 -8.28 -39.59 10.62
C GLU A 7 -8.20 -38.81 9.29
N THR A 8 -9.22 -38.01 8.95
CA THR A 8 -9.15 -37.15 7.76
C THR A 8 -8.20 -35.96 7.97
N LEU A 9 -8.18 -35.38 9.17
CA LEU A 9 -7.31 -34.26 9.54
C LEU A 9 -5.87 -34.68 9.88
N ALA A 10 -5.67 -35.90 10.40
CA ALA A 10 -4.39 -36.45 10.85
C ALA A 10 -3.77 -37.44 9.84
N GLY A 11 -4.59 -38.08 8.99
CA GLY A 11 -4.20 -39.16 8.07
C GLY A 11 -4.13 -38.77 6.60
N GLY A 12 -4.37 -37.51 6.23
CA GLY A 12 -3.92 -37.01 4.94
C GLY A 12 -2.42 -36.78 5.01
N SER A 13 -1.58 -37.70 4.53
CA SER A 13 -0.10 -37.57 4.41
C SER A 13 0.38 -36.39 3.55
N LYS A 14 -0.53 -35.49 3.16
CA LYS A 14 -0.35 -34.26 2.39
C LYS A 14 -1.19 -33.08 2.93
N ALA A 15 -1.77 -33.19 4.13
CA ALA A 15 -2.52 -32.08 4.73
C ALA A 15 -1.54 -30.97 5.10
N GLU A 16 -1.46 -29.95 4.26
CA GLU A 16 -0.56 -28.84 4.43
C GLU A 16 -0.85 -28.11 5.77
N PRO A 17 0.17 -27.76 6.58
CA PRO A 17 0.00 -27.18 7.91
C PRO A 17 -0.87 -25.90 7.97
N TRP A 18 -1.00 -25.19 6.86
CA TRP A 18 -1.83 -23.99 6.77
C TRP A 18 -3.34 -24.28 6.83
N ILE A 19 -3.78 -25.48 6.45
CA ILE A 19 -5.21 -25.87 6.45
C ILE A 19 -5.76 -25.84 7.88
N LEU A 20 -4.96 -26.30 8.86
CA LEU A 20 -5.30 -26.28 10.28
C LEU A 20 -5.38 -24.86 10.87
N SER A 21 -4.91 -23.85 10.13
CA SER A 21 -4.99 -22.45 10.51
C SER A 21 -6.22 -21.73 9.94
N LEU A 22 -7.05 -22.42 9.13
CA LEU A 22 -8.20 -21.82 8.48
C LEU A 22 -9.39 -21.66 9.44
N PRO A 23 -10.18 -20.58 9.28
CA PRO A 23 -11.34 -20.35 10.11
C PRO A 23 -12.46 -21.40 10.08
N PRO A 24 -12.65 -22.24 9.07
CA PRO A 24 -13.63 -23.33 9.19
C PRO A 24 -13.16 -24.43 10.16
N VAL A 25 -11.85 -24.69 10.23
CA VAL A 25 -11.27 -25.85 10.93
C VAL A 25 -11.19 -25.65 12.44
N TRP A 26 -10.81 -24.45 12.90
CA TRP A 26 -10.83 -24.11 14.34
C TRP A 26 -12.25 -24.11 14.95
N PHE A 27 -13.31 -23.79 14.18
CA PHE A 27 -14.72 -23.74 14.60
C PHE A 27 -15.30 -25.14 14.63
N LEU A 28 -14.85 -26.02 13.71
CA LEU A 28 -15.11 -27.45 13.80
C LEU A 28 -14.57 -28.03 15.12
N GLY A 29 -13.33 -27.68 15.49
CA GLY A 29 -12.75 -28.06 16.79
C GLY A 29 -13.59 -27.57 17.97
N LEU A 30 -14.07 -26.32 17.93
CA LEU A 30 -14.96 -25.75 18.95
C LEU A 30 -16.30 -26.48 19.03
N TYR A 31 -16.90 -26.84 17.88
CA TYR A 31 -18.15 -27.57 17.80
C TYR A 31 -18.02 -28.97 18.40
N GLU A 32 -16.97 -29.70 18.06
CA GLU A 32 -16.70 -31.04 18.61
C GLU A 32 -16.33 -31.01 20.10
N TRP A 33 -15.70 -29.93 20.56
CA TRP A 33 -15.47 -29.71 21.99
C TRP A 33 -16.80 -29.51 22.75
N LEU A 34 -17.74 -28.73 22.20
CA LEU A 34 -19.09 -28.57 22.79
C LEU A 34 -19.89 -29.89 22.79
N LEU A 35 -19.62 -30.78 21.85
CA LEU A 35 -20.19 -32.13 21.79
C LEU A 35 -19.53 -33.13 22.76
N GLY A 36 -18.47 -32.73 23.47
CA GLY A 36 -17.82 -33.53 24.51
C GLY A 36 -16.67 -34.43 24.02
N THR A 37 -15.98 -34.08 22.92
CA THR A 37 -14.82 -34.84 22.45
C THR A 37 -13.63 -34.76 23.41
N SER A 38 -12.82 -35.82 23.46
CA SER A 38 -11.58 -35.90 24.27
C SER A 38 -10.30 -35.89 23.43
N ASP A 39 -10.41 -35.67 22.12
CA ASP A 39 -9.26 -35.73 21.20
C ASP A 39 -8.34 -34.49 21.37
N PRO A 40 -7.02 -34.67 21.58
CA PRO A 40 -6.08 -33.56 21.78
C PRO A 40 -5.97 -32.61 20.58
N LEU A 41 -6.12 -33.08 19.34
CA LEU A 41 -6.03 -32.24 18.15
C LEU A 41 -7.24 -31.30 18.04
N LEU A 42 -8.44 -31.82 18.31
CA LEU A 42 -9.68 -31.04 18.29
C LEU A 42 -9.72 -30.04 19.45
N LEU A 43 -9.18 -30.40 20.62
CA LEU A 43 -9.05 -29.48 21.77
C LEU A 43 -8.11 -28.30 21.48
N GLU A 44 -6.99 -28.54 20.79
CA GLU A 44 -6.07 -27.47 20.39
C GLU A 44 -6.73 -26.52 19.37
N LEU A 45 -7.51 -27.07 18.42
CA LEU A 45 -8.30 -26.27 17.47
C LEU A 45 -9.39 -25.45 18.18
N ALA A 46 -10.10 -26.04 19.15
CA ALA A 46 -11.10 -25.35 19.96
C ALA A 46 -10.48 -24.20 20.75
N ARG A 47 -9.32 -24.41 21.38
CA ARG A 47 -8.59 -23.38 22.11
C ARG A 47 -8.24 -22.19 21.21
N ARG A 48 -7.78 -22.46 19.98
CA ARG A 48 -7.50 -21.41 18.99
C ARG A 48 -8.74 -20.60 18.64
N ALA A 49 -9.89 -21.25 18.43
CA ALA A 49 -11.15 -20.56 18.16
C ALA A 49 -11.61 -19.70 19.35
N VAL A 50 -11.54 -20.20 20.57
CA VAL A 50 -11.89 -19.41 21.77
C VAL A 50 -10.97 -18.20 21.91
N MET A 51 -9.65 -18.38 21.73
CA MET A 51 -8.70 -17.29 21.79
C MET A 51 -8.98 -16.21 20.76
N THR A 52 -9.30 -16.60 19.52
CA THR A 52 -9.53 -15.62 18.44
C THR A 52 -10.86 -14.90 18.57
N ILE A 53 -11.91 -15.57 19.08
CA ILE A 53 -13.17 -14.92 19.47
C ILE A 53 -12.91 -13.92 20.60
N ALA A 54 -12.17 -14.31 21.64
CA ALA A 54 -11.85 -13.43 22.77
C ALA A 54 -11.01 -12.21 22.34
N VAL A 55 -9.99 -12.41 21.49
CA VAL A 55 -9.17 -11.33 20.93
C VAL A 55 -10.02 -10.38 20.07
N THR A 56 -10.92 -10.92 19.24
CA THR A 56 -11.79 -10.09 18.39
C THR A 56 -12.81 -9.31 19.21
N ALA A 57 -13.40 -9.94 20.23
CA ALA A 57 -14.34 -9.29 21.15
C ALA A 57 -13.66 -8.17 21.96
N THR A 58 -12.48 -8.43 22.52
CA THR A 58 -11.69 -7.42 23.25
C THR A 58 -11.23 -6.29 22.34
N ALA A 59 -10.74 -6.59 21.14
CA ALA A 59 -10.39 -5.58 20.15
C ALA A 59 -11.59 -4.70 19.79
N THR A 60 -12.78 -5.29 19.66
CA THR A 60 -14.03 -4.56 19.39
C THR A 60 -14.42 -3.69 20.58
N LEU A 61 -14.42 -4.23 21.80
CA LEU A 61 -14.74 -3.49 23.03
C LEU A 61 -13.81 -2.30 23.28
N VAL A 62 -12.53 -2.42 22.91
CA VAL A 62 -11.56 -1.32 23.04
C VAL A 62 -11.67 -0.33 21.88
N SER A 63 -11.83 -0.82 20.65
CA SER A 63 -11.85 0.03 19.46
C SER A 63 -13.14 0.82 19.33
N TYR A 64 -14.27 0.26 19.76
CA TYR A 64 -15.59 0.90 19.67
C TYR A 64 -15.66 2.26 20.39
N PRO A 65 -15.33 2.39 21.69
CA PRO A 65 -15.37 3.68 22.37
C PRO A 65 -14.35 4.68 21.82
N LEU A 66 -13.19 4.20 21.36
CA LEU A 66 -12.18 5.06 20.71
C LEU A 66 -12.67 5.60 19.36
N ALA A 67 -13.30 4.76 18.55
CA ALA A 67 -13.89 5.13 17.28
C ALA A 67 -15.09 6.07 17.49
N TYR A 68 -15.98 5.74 18.44
CA TYR A 68 -17.15 6.55 18.78
C TYR A 68 -16.73 7.95 19.24
N ARG A 69 -15.79 8.04 20.19
CA ARG A 69 -15.26 9.33 20.65
C ARG A 69 -14.62 10.12 19.51
N ARG A 70 -13.84 9.47 18.64
CA ARG A 70 -13.22 10.14 17.49
C ARG A 70 -14.26 10.68 16.51
N LEU A 71 -15.27 9.89 16.17
CA LEU A 71 -16.31 10.27 15.22
C LEU A 71 -17.19 11.39 15.80
N MET A 72 -17.61 11.29 17.06
CA MET A 72 -18.41 12.34 17.72
C MET A 72 -17.65 13.66 17.84
N VAL A 73 -16.39 13.62 18.28
CA VAL A 73 -15.56 14.83 18.39
C VAL A 73 -15.29 15.43 17.01
N SER A 74 -15.02 14.61 16.00
CA SER A 74 -14.75 15.11 14.63
C SER A 74 -15.98 15.73 13.95
N MET A 75 -17.19 15.27 14.29
CA MET A 75 -18.43 15.87 13.77
C MET A 75 -18.78 17.19 14.46
N VAL A 76 -18.44 17.35 15.75
CA VAL A 76 -18.70 18.58 16.51
C VAL A 76 -17.61 19.63 16.26
N GLU A 77 -16.34 19.22 16.19
CA GLU A 77 -15.20 20.09 15.89
C GLU A 77 -14.99 20.17 14.36
N MET A 78 -15.81 20.96 13.67
CA MET A 78 -15.47 21.39 12.31
C MET A 78 -14.21 22.25 12.35
N GLY A 79 -13.02 21.64 12.23
CA GLY A 79 -11.75 22.36 12.09
C GLY A 79 -10.64 22.00 13.07
N SER A 80 -10.56 20.75 13.56
CA SER A 80 -9.45 20.37 14.45
C SER A 80 -8.14 20.18 13.66
N GLU A 81 -7.16 21.05 13.91
CA GLU A 81 -5.74 20.90 13.52
C GLU A 81 -5.21 19.49 13.90
N PRO A 82 -4.28 18.89 13.13
CA PRO A 82 -3.76 17.56 13.44
C PRO A 82 -3.05 17.55 14.81
N ARG A 83 -3.77 17.06 15.83
CA ARG A 83 -3.28 17.02 17.23
C ARG A 83 -2.06 16.12 17.44
N ASN A 84 -1.74 15.24 16.47
CA ASN A 84 -0.62 14.30 16.56
C ASN A 84 0.67 14.91 15.98
N ARG A 85 1.71 15.03 16.83
CA ARG A 85 3.04 15.52 16.46
C ARG A 85 3.64 14.78 15.27
N ILE A 86 3.45 13.45 15.20
CA ILE A 86 3.99 12.61 14.11
C ILE A 86 3.36 12.99 12.77
N VAL A 87 2.04 13.17 12.75
CA VAL A 87 1.29 13.57 11.55
C VAL A 87 1.75 14.95 11.07
N ARG A 88 1.92 15.89 12.00
CA ARG A 88 2.44 17.23 11.70
C ARG A 88 3.87 17.18 11.13
N THR A 89 4.76 16.36 11.69
CA THR A 89 6.14 16.22 11.18
C THR A 89 6.18 15.57 9.81
N LEU A 90 5.35 14.56 9.54
CA LEU A 90 5.24 13.92 8.24
C LEU A 90 4.70 14.89 7.19
N HIS A 91 3.63 15.62 7.52
CA HIS A 91 3.07 16.65 6.64
C HIS A 91 4.12 17.72 6.28
N ALA A 92 4.83 18.26 7.27
CA ALA A 92 5.90 19.21 7.04
C ALA A 92 7.10 18.62 6.28
N ALA A 93 7.39 17.32 6.43
CA ALA A 93 8.44 16.64 5.68
C ALA A 93 8.05 16.51 4.20
N VAL A 94 6.80 16.15 3.90
CA VAL A 94 6.29 16.04 2.52
C VAL A 94 6.30 17.41 1.82
N ILE A 95 5.82 18.47 2.49
CA ILE A 95 5.83 19.82 1.92
C ILE A 95 7.26 20.27 1.61
N ARG A 96 8.20 20.06 2.54
CA ARG A 96 9.62 20.39 2.30
C ARG A 96 10.22 19.55 1.18
N ALA A 97 9.85 18.27 1.07
CA ALA A 97 10.32 17.37 0.03
C ALA A 97 9.78 17.73 -1.37
N ALA A 98 8.61 18.37 -1.47
CA ALA A 98 8.04 18.86 -2.72
C ALA A 98 8.92 19.95 -3.40
N GLY A 99 9.81 20.59 -2.64
CA GLY A 99 10.79 21.55 -3.12
C GLY A 99 10.50 22.98 -2.63
N ARG A 100 11.10 23.97 -3.31
CA ARG A 100 10.97 25.40 -2.96
C ARG A 100 9.86 26.12 -3.72
N GLN A 101 9.29 25.49 -4.75
CA GLN A 101 8.25 26.10 -5.57
C GLN A 101 6.92 26.11 -4.81
N PRO A 102 6.24 27.27 -4.73
CA PRO A 102 5.00 27.40 -3.95
C PRO A 102 3.88 26.52 -4.52
N GLY A 103 3.81 26.33 -5.83
CA GLY A 103 2.84 25.44 -6.47
C GLY A 103 3.01 23.98 -6.02
N ALA A 104 4.24 23.46 -6.04
CA ALA A 104 4.51 22.08 -5.61
C ALA A 104 4.23 21.89 -4.11
N GLN A 105 4.55 22.89 -3.29
CA GLN A 105 4.25 22.86 -1.85
C GLN A 105 2.74 22.88 -1.59
N ALA A 106 1.98 23.73 -2.26
CA ALA A 106 0.53 23.81 -2.14
C ALA A 106 -0.13 22.49 -2.58
N ALA A 107 0.33 21.90 -3.68
CA ALA A 107 -0.17 20.62 -4.16
C ALA A 107 0.12 19.47 -3.19
N ALA A 108 1.32 19.44 -2.62
CA ALA A 108 1.71 18.43 -1.64
C ALA A 108 0.93 18.60 -0.33
N ALA A 109 0.75 19.84 0.13
CA ALA A 109 -0.05 20.16 1.31
C ALA A 109 -1.51 19.74 1.12
N PHE A 110 -2.11 20.08 -0.02
CA PHE A 110 -3.47 19.67 -0.36
C PHE A 110 -3.59 18.15 -0.41
N PHE A 111 -2.73 17.45 -1.16
CA PHE A 111 -2.82 16.01 -1.31
C PHE A 111 -2.67 15.28 0.03
N THR A 112 -1.67 15.67 0.84
CA THR A 112 -1.47 15.08 2.16
C THR A 112 -2.59 15.39 3.15
N ALA A 113 -3.18 16.58 3.09
CA ALA A 113 -4.36 16.90 3.88
C ALA A 113 -5.58 16.08 3.43
N THR A 114 -5.78 15.92 2.13
CA THR A 114 -6.88 15.14 1.55
C THR A 114 -6.82 13.68 1.97
N ILE A 115 -5.65 13.02 1.83
CA ILE A 115 -5.52 11.61 2.24
C ILE A 115 -5.65 11.40 3.75
N ALA A 116 -5.36 12.42 4.55
CA ALA A 116 -5.50 12.36 6.01
C ALA A 116 -6.93 12.63 6.48
N ARG A 117 -7.71 13.42 5.73
CA ARG A 117 -9.02 13.93 6.15
C ARG A 117 -10.21 13.28 5.45
N VAL A 118 -10.09 12.95 4.17
CA VAL A 118 -11.23 12.48 3.37
C VAL A 118 -11.38 10.96 3.47
N ASP A 119 -12.57 10.50 3.87
CA ASP A 119 -12.83 9.09 4.19
C ASP A 119 -12.58 8.14 3.02
N ARG A 120 -12.92 8.56 1.80
CA ARG A 120 -12.71 7.73 0.59
C ARG A 120 -11.23 7.41 0.37
N GLN A 121 -10.36 8.42 0.50
CA GLN A 121 -8.92 8.28 0.36
C GLN A 121 -8.33 7.47 1.51
N ARG A 122 -8.78 7.72 2.75
CA ARG A 122 -8.39 6.95 3.94
C ARG A 122 -8.77 5.48 3.82
N PHE A 123 -9.94 5.19 3.27
CA PHE A 123 -10.40 3.82 3.04
C PHE A 123 -9.52 3.07 2.04
N VAL A 124 -9.18 3.69 0.90
CA VAL A 124 -8.23 3.12 -0.07
C VAL A 124 -6.87 2.86 0.55
N LEU A 125 -6.35 3.83 1.33
CA LEU A 125 -5.07 3.65 2.02
C LEU A 125 -5.15 2.55 3.08
N ALA A 126 -6.24 2.45 3.83
CA ALA A 126 -6.44 1.38 4.80
C ALA A 126 -6.46 -0.01 4.13
N ILE A 127 -7.12 -0.13 2.97
CA ILE A 127 -7.08 -1.37 2.17
C ILE A 127 -5.65 -1.68 1.75
N SER A 128 -4.91 -0.68 1.24
CA SER A 128 -3.52 -0.91 0.80
C SER A 128 -2.59 -1.36 1.92
N VAL A 129 -2.73 -0.76 3.11
CA VAL A 129 -1.98 -1.15 4.31
C VAL A 129 -2.41 -2.55 4.78
N GLY A 130 -3.71 -2.83 4.77
CA GLY A 130 -4.25 -4.15 5.11
C GLY A 130 -3.73 -5.24 4.18
N LEU A 131 -3.68 -4.98 2.88
CA LEU A 131 -3.15 -5.90 1.88
C LEU A 131 -1.64 -6.11 2.04
N ALA A 132 -0.89 -5.05 2.35
CA ALA A 132 0.54 -5.14 2.67
C ALA A 132 0.81 -6.03 3.89
N ILE A 133 0.02 -5.86 4.97
CA ILE A 133 0.11 -6.70 6.17
C ILE A 133 -0.28 -8.15 5.85
N ALA A 134 -1.41 -8.34 5.16
CA ALA A 134 -1.91 -9.67 4.81
C ALA A 134 -0.92 -10.45 3.93
N TRP A 135 -0.27 -9.77 2.99
CA TRP A 135 0.74 -10.37 2.12
C TRP A 135 2.03 -10.73 2.88
N GLY A 136 2.45 -9.88 3.81
CA GLY A 136 3.68 -10.10 4.57
C GLY A 136 3.56 -11.16 5.67
N LEU A 137 2.37 -11.36 6.22
CA LEU A 137 2.18 -12.18 7.42
C LEU A 137 2.63 -13.65 7.25
N PRO A 138 2.34 -14.36 6.13
CA PRO A 138 2.81 -15.72 5.93
C PRO A 138 4.34 -15.81 5.90
N GLY A 139 5.01 -14.89 5.19
CA GLY A 139 6.47 -14.86 5.11
C GLY A 139 7.13 -14.60 6.46
N LEU A 140 6.54 -13.73 7.29
CA LEU A 140 7.00 -13.50 8.67
C LEU A 140 6.81 -14.74 9.57
N ARG A 141 5.71 -15.48 9.40
CA ARG A 141 5.46 -16.70 10.20
C ARG A 141 6.31 -17.88 9.78
N ALA A 142 6.60 -18.00 8.49
CA ALA A 142 7.46 -19.03 7.94
C ALA A 142 8.97 -18.73 8.12
N TYR A 143 9.31 -17.57 8.69
CA TYR A 143 10.70 -17.18 8.90
C TYR A 143 11.43 -18.18 9.82
N ALA A 144 12.49 -18.76 9.27
CA ALA A 144 13.46 -19.54 10.01
C ALA A 144 14.84 -18.84 9.93
N PRO A 145 15.56 -18.69 11.05
CA PRO A 145 16.92 -18.17 11.04
C PRO A 145 17.80 -18.95 10.07
N SER A 146 18.44 -18.23 9.16
CA SER A 146 19.27 -18.80 8.11
C SER A 146 20.46 -17.88 7.81
N ALA A 147 21.60 -18.47 7.47
CA ALA A 147 22.83 -17.74 7.19
C ALA A 147 22.72 -16.86 5.92
N MET A 148 21.90 -17.28 4.96
CA MET A 148 21.60 -16.52 3.75
C MET A 148 20.14 -16.06 3.75
N PRO A 149 19.86 -14.83 3.29
CA PRO A 149 18.49 -14.33 3.20
C PRO A 149 17.67 -15.17 2.22
N SER A 150 16.42 -15.47 2.57
CA SER A 150 15.50 -16.13 1.65
C SER A 150 14.89 -15.10 0.67
N PRO A 151 14.62 -15.50 -0.60
CA PRO A 151 13.99 -14.60 -1.57
C PRO A 151 12.62 -14.12 -1.09
N GLU A 152 11.87 -14.97 -0.40
CA GLU A 152 10.54 -14.67 0.14
C GLU A 152 10.57 -13.53 1.16
N LEU A 153 11.60 -13.51 2.00
CA LEU A 153 11.74 -12.47 3.02
C LEU A 153 12.16 -11.14 2.38
N LEU A 154 13.10 -11.16 1.43
CA LEU A 154 13.49 -9.98 0.65
C LEU A 154 12.34 -9.41 -0.19
N ALA A 155 11.41 -10.27 -0.66
CA ALA A 155 10.23 -9.86 -1.42
C ALA A 155 9.22 -9.06 -0.58
N LEU A 156 9.21 -9.29 0.74
CA LEU A 156 8.22 -8.77 1.68
C LEU A 156 8.17 -7.22 1.70
N PRO A 157 9.27 -6.50 1.95
CA PRO A 157 9.27 -5.04 1.90
C PRO A 157 9.00 -4.49 0.50
N MET A 158 9.37 -5.21 -0.57
CA MET A 158 9.03 -4.83 -1.94
C MET A 158 7.52 -4.87 -2.17
N ALA A 159 6.84 -5.93 -1.74
CA ALA A 159 5.39 -6.05 -1.82
C ALA A 159 4.69 -4.93 -1.02
N ILE A 160 5.14 -4.66 0.21
CA ILE A 160 4.63 -3.56 1.04
C ILE A 160 4.75 -2.22 0.27
N MET A 161 5.94 -1.92 -0.26
CA MET A 161 6.18 -0.71 -1.05
C MET A 161 5.22 -0.61 -2.25
N MET A 162 5.02 -1.71 -2.99
CA MET A 162 4.11 -1.73 -4.15
C MET A 162 2.66 -1.46 -3.74
N PHE A 163 2.16 -2.09 -2.67
CA PHE A 163 0.80 -1.85 -2.20
C PHE A 163 0.60 -0.42 -1.73
N LEU A 164 1.55 0.14 -0.97
CA LEU A 164 1.46 1.51 -0.48
C LEU A 164 1.51 2.54 -1.63
N THR A 165 2.43 2.39 -2.57
CA THR A 165 2.53 3.28 -3.74
C THR A 165 1.32 3.16 -4.66
N ALA A 166 0.80 1.95 -4.89
CA ALA A 166 -0.44 1.75 -5.62
C ALA A 166 -1.64 2.39 -4.91
N GLY A 167 -1.77 2.19 -3.60
CA GLY A 167 -2.82 2.80 -2.78
C GLY A 167 -2.79 4.32 -2.83
N LEU A 168 -1.62 4.94 -2.71
CA LEU A 168 -1.43 6.38 -2.88
C LEU A 168 -1.80 6.87 -4.27
N ARG A 169 -1.44 6.13 -5.33
CA ARG A 169 -1.78 6.48 -6.70
C ARG A 169 -3.28 6.40 -6.99
N ILE A 170 -3.95 5.38 -6.44
CA ILE A 170 -5.41 5.24 -6.51
C ILE A 170 -6.05 6.39 -5.73
N ALA A 171 -5.61 6.67 -4.50
CA ALA A 171 -6.11 7.78 -3.70
C ALA A 171 -5.97 9.13 -4.45
N ALA A 172 -4.83 9.36 -5.11
CA ALA A 172 -4.57 10.56 -5.92
C ALA A 172 -5.50 10.69 -7.14
N SER A 173 -6.04 9.58 -7.67
CA SER A 173 -7.00 9.62 -8.78
C SER A 173 -8.43 9.92 -8.36
N LEU A 174 -8.75 9.80 -7.07
CA LEU A 174 -10.10 10.00 -6.56
C LEU A 174 -10.29 11.47 -6.18
N PRO A 175 -11.33 12.15 -6.70
CA PRO A 175 -11.61 13.53 -6.34
C PRO A 175 -11.88 13.65 -4.84
N SER A 176 -11.34 14.71 -4.21
CA SER A 176 -11.67 15.05 -2.81
C SER A 176 -13.11 15.53 -2.69
N ASP A 177 -13.53 16.37 -3.64
CA ASP A 177 -14.89 16.86 -3.81
C ASP A 177 -15.08 17.22 -5.29
N VAL A 178 -16.09 16.64 -5.92
CA VAL A 178 -16.41 16.90 -7.34
C VAL A 178 -16.90 18.34 -7.51
N ARG A 179 -17.57 18.91 -6.50
CA ARG A 179 -18.08 20.29 -6.55
C ARG A 179 -16.98 21.33 -6.42
N ALA A 180 -15.85 20.99 -5.81
CA ALA A 180 -14.71 21.90 -5.65
C ALA A 180 -13.68 21.80 -6.79
N ALA A 181 -13.92 20.94 -7.80
CA ALA A 181 -12.99 20.74 -8.91
C ALA A 181 -12.70 22.03 -9.69
N TRP A 182 -13.68 22.95 -9.78
CA TRP A 182 -13.53 24.25 -10.45
C TRP A 182 -12.36 25.07 -9.88
N LEU A 183 -11.99 24.88 -8.61
CA LEU A 183 -10.90 25.65 -7.99
C LEU A 183 -9.56 25.39 -8.70
N PHE A 184 -9.35 24.16 -9.16
CA PHE A 184 -8.15 23.76 -9.90
C PHE A 184 -8.24 24.06 -11.40
N GLU A 185 -9.44 24.33 -11.91
CA GLU A 185 -9.65 24.81 -13.27
C GLU A 185 -9.38 26.32 -13.36
N VAL A 186 -9.69 27.07 -12.30
CA VAL A 186 -9.46 28.52 -12.21
C VAL A 186 -8.02 28.85 -11.79
N HIS A 187 -7.42 28.05 -10.91
CA HIS A 187 -6.03 28.22 -10.51
C HIS A 187 -5.13 27.36 -11.38
N ASP A 188 -4.36 28.00 -12.27
CA ASP A 188 -3.33 27.35 -13.10
C ASP A 188 -2.16 26.85 -12.24
N LEU A 189 -2.37 25.74 -11.55
CA LEU A 189 -1.27 25.01 -10.94
C LEU A 189 -0.50 24.30 -12.06
N SER A 190 0.78 24.62 -12.19
CA SER A 190 1.59 24.02 -13.25
C SER A 190 1.62 22.49 -13.12
N ARG A 191 1.38 21.78 -14.23
CA ARG A 191 1.51 20.31 -14.31
C ARG A 191 2.81 19.77 -13.69
N PRO A 192 4.01 20.36 -13.94
CA PRO A 192 5.24 19.85 -13.33
C PRO A 192 5.26 20.00 -11.80
N ASP A 193 4.60 21.02 -11.25
CA ASP A 193 4.48 21.20 -9.79
C ASP A 193 3.57 20.12 -9.18
N ALA A 194 2.41 19.87 -9.79
CA ALA A 194 1.48 18.81 -9.35
C ALA A 194 2.14 17.43 -9.40
N ARG A 195 2.85 17.12 -10.49
CA ARG A 195 3.60 15.87 -10.65
C ARG A 195 4.66 15.74 -9.57
N ARG A 196 5.46 16.78 -9.35
CA ARG A 196 6.54 16.75 -8.34
C ARG A 196 5.97 16.56 -6.94
N ALA A 197 4.86 17.21 -6.62
CA ALA A 197 4.18 17.01 -5.35
C ALA A 197 3.76 15.54 -5.15
N LEU A 198 3.15 14.93 -6.17
CA LEU A 198 2.74 13.53 -6.13
C LEU A 198 3.94 12.58 -6.03
N GLU A 199 4.97 12.77 -6.86
CA GLU A 199 6.23 12.01 -6.85
C GLU A 199 6.83 11.98 -5.44
N ARG A 200 7.02 13.16 -4.84
CA ARG A 200 7.66 13.30 -3.52
C ARG A 200 6.80 12.73 -2.40
N THR A 201 5.48 12.88 -2.49
CA THR A 201 4.57 12.28 -1.52
C THR A 201 4.59 10.75 -1.61
N MET A 202 4.61 10.18 -2.82
CA MET A 202 4.68 8.73 -3.01
C MET A 202 6.02 8.14 -2.58
N LEU A 203 7.14 8.84 -2.84
CA LEU A 203 8.45 8.43 -2.35
C LEU A 203 8.51 8.45 -0.81
N LEU A 204 7.99 9.50 -0.18
CA LEU A 204 8.10 9.66 1.28
C LEU A 204 7.09 8.82 2.07
N LEU A 205 5.86 8.64 1.58
CA LEU A 205 4.82 7.89 2.27
C LEU A 205 4.66 6.45 1.78
N GLY A 206 5.13 6.12 0.57
CA GLY A 206 5.04 4.78 -0.01
C GLY A 206 6.36 4.01 0.05
N VAL A 207 7.45 4.61 -0.44
CA VAL A 207 8.76 3.95 -0.55
C VAL A 207 9.55 4.00 0.76
N ALA A 208 9.70 5.19 1.33
CA ALA A 208 10.56 5.40 2.50
C ALA A 208 10.17 4.55 3.72
N PRO A 209 8.88 4.35 4.10
CA PRO A 209 8.54 3.53 5.26
C PRO A 209 9.00 2.09 5.09
N ALA A 210 8.83 1.53 3.89
CA ALA A 210 9.19 0.16 3.62
C ALA A 210 10.73 -0.04 3.67
N VAL A 211 11.51 0.92 3.13
CA VAL A 211 12.99 0.92 3.21
C VAL A 211 13.47 1.14 4.65
N LEU A 212 12.92 2.13 5.36
CA LEU A 212 13.35 2.51 6.71
C LEU A 212 13.04 1.43 7.75
N ILE A 213 12.00 0.63 7.54
CA ILE A 213 11.66 -0.49 8.43
C ILE A 213 12.50 -1.72 8.08
N SER A 214 12.68 -2.04 6.79
CA SER A 214 13.41 -3.24 6.37
C SER A 214 14.91 -3.14 6.62
N THR A 215 15.53 -1.97 6.38
CA THR A 215 16.98 -1.78 6.53
C THR A 215 17.50 -2.16 7.93
N PRO A 216 17.01 -1.61 9.05
CA PRO A 216 17.50 -1.97 10.38
C PRO A 216 17.19 -3.43 10.74
N ALA A 217 16.02 -3.94 10.32
CA ALA A 217 15.66 -5.34 10.54
C ALA A 217 16.65 -6.27 9.84
N TYR A 218 16.98 -6.00 8.59
CA TYR A 218 17.90 -6.84 7.81
C TYR A 218 19.35 -6.65 8.21
N TRP A 219 19.71 -5.47 8.71
CA TRP A 219 21.03 -5.23 9.28
C TRP A 219 21.25 -6.14 10.49
N ALA A 220 20.26 -6.25 11.37
CA ALA A 220 20.35 -7.13 12.53
C ALA A 220 20.43 -8.62 12.16
N LEU A 221 19.84 -9.03 11.03
CA LEU A 221 19.75 -10.43 10.61
C LEU A 221 20.95 -10.90 9.77
N TRP A 222 21.41 -10.10 8.81
CA TRP A 222 22.47 -10.49 7.85
C TRP A 222 23.61 -9.48 7.72
N GLY A 223 23.63 -8.46 8.58
CA GLY A 223 24.67 -7.43 8.61
C GLY A 223 24.46 -6.28 7.63
N SER A 224 25.37 -5.31 7.69
CA SER A 224 25.25 -4.03 6.98
C SER A 224 25.29 -4.19 5.46
N ASN A 225 26.11 -5.09 4.93
CA ASN A 225 26.30 -5.24 3.49
C ASN A 225 24.99 -5.64 2.79
N VAL A 226 24.32 -6.69 3.29
CA VAL A 226 23.03 -7.17 2.76
C VAL A 226 21.95 -6.09 2.94
N ALA A 227 21.89 -5.46 4.12
CA ALA A 227 20.88 -4.45 4.42
C ALA A 227 20.99 -3.21 3.52
N LEU A 228 22.20 -2.66 3.35
CA LEU A 228 22.43 -1.47 2.55
C LEU A 228 22.28 -1.74 1.05
N SER A 229 22.75 -2.89 0.56
CA SER A 229 22.58 -3.27 -0.84
C SER A 229 21.10 -3.46 -1.20
N HIS A 230 20.35 -4.16 -0.35
CA HIS A 230 18.90 -4.29 -0.50
C HIS A 230 18.20 -2.91 -0.44
N ALA A 231 18.57 -2.04 0.50
CA ALA A 231 17.99 -0.69 0.60
C ALA A 231 18.22 0.17 -0.65
N VAL A 232 19.39 0.05 -1.29
CA VAL A 232 19.72 0.74 -2.55
C VAL A 232 18.85 0.21 -3.70
N VAL A 233 18.76 -1.11 -3.87
CA VAL A 233 17.93 -1.72 -4.92
C VAL A 233 16.46 -1.37 -4.70
N MET A 234 15.97 -1.48 -3.47
CA MET A 234 14.60 -1.15 -3.10
C MET A 234 14.27 0.33 -3.37
N SER A 235 15.20 1.24 -3.06
CA SER A 235 15.02 2.67 -3.33
C SER A 235 15.01 2.98 -4.84
N ALA A 236 15.90 2.35 -5.61
CA ALA A 236 15.95 2.50 -7.07
C ALA A 236 14.70 1.92 -7.76
N LEU A 237 14.25 0.74 -7.30
CA LEU A 237 13.01 0.11 -7.73
C LEU A 237 11.79 0.97 -7.38
N GLY A 238 11.74 1.50 -6.15
CA GLY A 238 10.68 2.40 -5.69
C GLY A 238 10.60 3.66 -6.54
N LEU A 239 11.74 4.26 -6.90
CA LEU A 239 11.80 5.41 -7.81
C LEU A 239 11.23 5.07 -9.20
N ALA A 240 11.66 3.94 -9.78
CA ALA A 240 11.17 3.48 -11.09
C ALA A 240 9.65 3.20 -11.07
N LEU A 241 9.16 2.54 -10.00
CA LEU A 241 7.73 2.28 -9.81
C LEU A 241 6.93 3.56 -9.68
N VAL A 242 7.40 4.53 -8.88
CA VAL A 242 6.70 5.81 -8.72
C VAL A 242 6.61 6.54 -10.06
N GLU A 243 7.70 6.65 -10.81
CA GLU A 243 7.70 7.30 -12.13
C GLU A 243 6.78 6.58 -13.13
N LEU A 244 6.73 5.24 -13.08
CA LEU A 244 5.82 4.43 -13.89
C LEU A 244 4.35 4.69 -13.52
N LEU A 245 4.02 4.74 -12.23
CA LEU A 245 2.66 4.95 -11.72
C LEU A 245 2.15 6.36 -12.04
N ILE A 246 3.01 7.37 -12.03
CA ILE A 246 2.65 8.76 -12.35
C ILE A 246 2.80 9.09 -13.84
N TRP A 247 3.12 8.12 -14.70
CA TRP A 247 3.34 8.36 -16.14
C TRP A 247 2.17 9.10 -16.81
N HIS A 248 0.94 8.67 -16.53
CA HIS A 248 -0.31 9.25 -17.06
C HIS A 248 -0.99 10.15 -16.02
N CYS A 249 -0.22 10.89 -15.22
CA CYS A 249 -0.79 11.84 -14.28
C CYS A 249 -0.92 13.20 -14.97
N ASP A 250 -2.18 13.59 -15.20
CA ASP A 250 -2.51 14.68 -16.11
C ASP A 250 -2.82 16.00 -15.41
N GLY A 251 -2.90 16.02 -14.08
CA GLY A 251 -3.24 17.23 -13.33
C GLY A 251 -3.17 17.04 -11.82
N MET A 252 -3.86 17.91 -11.11
CA MET A 252 -3.82 17.99 -9.65
C MET A 252 -4.26 16.67 -8.98
N PRO A 253 -3.45 16.06 -8.10
CA PRO A 253 -3.87 14.90 -7.32
C PRO A 253 -5.13 15.24 -6.50
N CYS A 254 -6.13 14.36 -6.57
CA CYS A 254 -7.45 14.52 -5.97
C CYS A 254 -8.30 15.71 -6.48
N GLY A 255 -7.86 16.41 -7.53
CA GLY A 255 -8.59 17.54 -8.11
C GLY A 255 -9.44 17.16 -9.33
N GLN A 256 -9.17 16.02 -9.96
CA GLN A 256 -9.81 15.64 -11.22
C GLN A 256 -11.14 14.91 -11.01
N ARG A 257 -12.13 15.21 -11.87
CA ARG A 257 -13.38 14.46 -11.92
C ARG A 257 -13.10 13.00 -12.27
N TRP A 258 -13.61 12.09 -11.45
CA TRP A 258 -13.47 10.66 -11.69
C TRP A 258 -14.25 10.27 -12.95
N THR A 259 -13.56 9.67 -13.91
CA THR A 259 -14.19 9.10 -15.10
C THR A 259 -13.79 7.63 -15.22
N PRO A 260 -14.76 6.69 -15.29
CA PRO A 260 -14.46 5.26 -15.39
C PRO A 260 -13.67 4.92 -16.66
N ALA A 261 -13.79 5.71 -17.73
CA ALA A 261 -13.07 5.53 -18.98
C ALA A 261 -11.55 5.78 -18.87
N ARG A 262 -11.08 6.63 -17.95
CA ARG A 262 -9.64 6.91 -17.77
C ARG A 262 -8.90 5.81 -17.02
N MET A 263 -9.60 5.13 -16.12
CA MET A 263 -9.09 3.98 -15.39
C MET A 263 -9.43 2.73 -16.20
N ASP A 264 -8.70 2.51 -17.31
CA ASP A 264 -8.64 1.27 -18.10
C ASP A 264 -8.26 0.01 -17.26
N PHE A 265 -8.38 0.06 -15.93
CA PHE A 265 -8.02 -0.96 -14.95
C PHE A 265 -8.68 -2.30 -15.27
N GLY A 266 -9.94 -2.29 -15.71
CA GLY A 266 -10.64 -3.51 -16.15
C GLY A 266 -9.95 -4.23 -17.31
N ARG A 267 -9.27 -3.50 -18.21
CA ARG A 267 -8.50 -4.09 -19.33
C ARG A 267 -7.03 -4.37 -18.94
N ARG A 268 -6.44 -3.55 -18.06
CA ARG A 268 -5.00 -3.57 -17.74
C ARG A 268 -4.66 -4.30 -16.44
N TRP A 269 -5.63 -4.84 -15.69
CA TRP A 269 -5.37 -5.61 -14.47
C TRP A 269 -4.35 -6.75 -14.64
N PRO A 270 -4.29 -7.51 -15.78
CA PRO A 270 -3.31 -8.57 -15.92
C PRO A 270 -1.88 -8.03 -15.97
N LEU A 271 -1.70 -6.84 -16.57
CA LEU A 271 -0.39 -6.18 -16.64
C LEU A 271 0.08 -5.73 -15.25
N HIS A 272 -0.82 -5.18 -14.44
CA HIS A 272 -0.51 -4.80 -13.06
C HIS A 272 -0.16 -6.01 -12.19
N LEU A 273 -0.92 -7.10 -12.33
CA LEU A 273 -0.63 -8.35 -11.64
C LEU A 273 0.70 -8.96 -12.10
N ALA A 274 0.97 -8.99 -13.40
CA ALA A 274 2.22 -9.49 -13.95
C ALA A 274 3.42 -8.67 -13.44
N LEU A 275 3.33 -7.34 -13.45
CA LEU A 275 4.36 -6.47 -12.89
C LEU A 275 4.61 -6.77 -11.41
N PHE A 276 3.54 -6.91 -10.63
CA PHE A 276 3.63 -7.27 -9.20
C PHE A 276 4.33 -8.61 -9.00
N LEU A 277 3.94 -9.64 -9.74
CA LEU A 277 4.56 -10.97 -9.66
C LEU A 277 6.03 -10.94 -10.10
N ILE A 278 6.37 -10.20 -11.16
CA ILE A 278 7.76 -10.02 -11.58
C ILE A 278 8.58 -9.38 -10.47
N VAL A 279 8.08 -8.30 -9.86
CA VAL A 279 8.81 -7.61 -8.79
C VAL A 279 9.01 -8.52 -7.57
N VAL A 280 7.95 -9.19 -7.12
CA VAL A 280 7.99 -10.00 -5.88
C VAL A 280 8.71 -11.34 -6.09
N TRP A 281 8.74 -11.89 -7.31
CA TRP A 281 9.33 -13.21 -7.57
C TRP A 281 10.72 -13.15 -8.21
N VAL A 282 10.95 -12.23 -9.14
CA VAL A 282 12.19 -12.16 -9.94
C VAL A 282 13.25 -11.30 -9.25
N ILE A 283 12.89 -10.10 -8.77
CA ILE A 283 13.87 -9.14 -8.24
C ILE A 283 14.62 -9.69 -7.00
N PRO A 284 13.96 -10.29 -5.99
CA PRO A 284 14.66 -10.87 -4.84
C PRO A 284 15.65 -11.97 -5.23
N ARG A 285 15.31 -12.78 -6.24
CA ARG A 285 16.22 -13.83 -6.75
C ARG A 285 17.42 -13.24 -7.47
N ILE A 286 17.22 -12.15 -8.20
CA ILE A 286 18.33 -11.39 -8.80
C ILE A 286 19.22 -10.82 -7.68
N GLU A 287 18.64 -10.18 -6.64
CA GLU A 287 19.41 -9.62 -5.52
C GLU A 287 20.34 -10.63 -4.85
N LEU A 288 19.87 -11.87 -4.64
CA LEU A 288 20.70 -12.94 -4.08
C LEU A 288 21.96 -13.22 -4.92
N VAL A 289 21.84 -13.17 -6.25
CA VAL A 289 22.98 -13.33 -7.16
C VAL A 289 23.89 -12.11 -7.15
N LEU A 290 23.33 -10.92 -6.91
CA LEU A 290 24.06 -9.66 -6.87
C LEU A 290 24.92 -9.48 -5.62
N PHE A 291 24.55 -10.05 -4.47
CA PHE A 291 25.32 -9.90 -3.22
C PHE A 291 26.78 -10.38 -3.34
N GLY A 292 27.07 -11.33 -4.21
CA GLY A 292 28.43 -11.82 -4.47
C GLY A 292 29.18 -11.09 -5.61
N ARG A 293 28.56 -10.13 -6.29
CA ARG A 293 29.08 -9.52 -7.53
C ARG A 293 28.91 -7.99 -7.54
N PRO A 294 29.90 -7.22 -7.05
CA PRO A 294 29.74 -5.77 -6.85
C PRO A 294 29.49 -5.01 -8.16
N TYR A 295 30.13 -5.39 -9.28
CA TYR A 295 29.91 -4.76 -10.57
C TYR A 295 28.50 -5.01 -11.12
N ALA A 296 27.99 -6.23 -10.97
CA ALA A 296 26.63 -6.56 -11.39
C ALA A 296 25.60 -5.80 -10.54
N PHE A 297 25.87 -5.66 -9.24
CA PHE A 297 25.02 -4.89 -8.34
C PHE A 297 24.91 -3.43 -8.77
N VAL A 298 26.05 -2.75 -8.99
CA VAL A 298 26.07 -1.36 -9.44
C VAL A 298 25.36 -1.21 -10.79
N PHE A 299 25.61 -2.12 -11.73
CA PHE A 299 24.97 -2.09 -13.04
C PHE A 299 23.44 -2.24 -12.93
N PHE A 300 22.96 -3.17 -12.10
CA PHE A 300 21.53 -3.39 -11.91
C PHE A 300 20.84 -2.20 -11.22
N SER A 301 21.42 -1.66 -10.16
CA SER A 301 20.90 -0.46 -9.50
C SER A 301 20.91 0.75 -10.45
N ALA A 302 21.98 0.93 -11.23
CA ALA A 302 22.06 1.98 -12.23
C ALA A 302 21.00 1.81 -13.32
N PHE A 303 20.78 0.58 -13.79
CA PHE A 303 19.72 0.26 -14.75
C PHE A 303 18.33 0.68 -14.26
N LEU A 304 17.99 0.38 -13.00
CA LEU A 304 16.70 0.81 -12.41
C LEU A 304 16.58 2.33 -12.33
N VAL A 305 17.65 3.04 -11.99
CA VAL A 305 17.66 4.51 -11.96
C VAL A 305 17.53 5.09 -13.36
N VAL A 306 18.27 4.55 -14.33
CA VAL A 306 18.17 4.98 -15.74
C VAL A 306 16.77 4.72 -16.27
N LEU A 307 16.18 3.56 -15.98
CA LEU A 307 14.78 3.27 -16.31
C LEU A 307 13.85 4.34 -15.74
N ALA A 308 14.00 4.70 -14.46
CA ALA A 308 13.21 5.77 -13.85
C ALA A 308 13.39 7.13 -14.54
N LEU A 309 14.63 7.49 -14.90
CA LEU A 309 14.93 8.74 -15.60
C LEU A 309 14.39 8.76 -17.03
N CYS A 310 14.49 7.65 -17.75
CA CYS A 310 13.89 7.48 -19.08
C CYS A 310 12.38 7.66 -18.99
N VAL A 311 11.74 7.00 -18.03
CA VAL A 311 10.29 7.06 -17.78
C VAL A 311 9.84 8.48 -17.42
N ARG A 312 10.64 9.17 -16.60
CA ARG A 312 10.43 10.58 -16.26
C ARG A 312 10.50 11.48 -17.50
N TYR A 313 11.52 11.28 -18.34
CA TYR A 313 11.76 12.08 -19.53
C TYR A 313 10.67 11.91 -20.58
N THR A 314 10.28 10.66 -20.86
CA THR A 314 9.19 10.35 -21.80
C THR A 314 7.85 10.88 -21.30
N SER A 315 7.58 10.78 -20.00
CA SER A 315 6.35 11.28 -19.41
C SER A 315 6.27 12.82 -19.43
N ALA A 316 7.41 13.52 -19.25
CA ALA A 316 7.47 14.97 -19.41
C ALA A 316 7.16 15.44 -20.84
N ARG A 317 7.45 14.60 -21.85
CA ARG A 317 7.18 14.87 -23.27
C ARG A 317 5.76 14.49 -23.71
N HIS A 318 5.02 13.75 -22.89
CA HIS A 318 3.69 13.30 -23.24
C HIS A 318 2.72 14.50 -23.26
N GLN A 319 2.20 14.84 -24.44
CA GLN A 319 1.17 15.85 -24.63
C GLN A 319 -0.18 15.26 -24.21
N ILE A 320 -0.84 15.92 -23.27
CA ILE A 320 -2.18 15.54 -22.84
C ILE A 320 -3.14 16.29 -23.73
N VAL A 321 -3.85 15.55 -24.59
CA VAL A 321 -4.97 16.12 -25.35
C VAL A 321 -6.11 16.31 -24.35
N PRO A 322 -6.61 17.53 -24.12
CA PRO A 322 -7.77 17.72 -23.26
C PRO A 322 -8.95 16.96 -23.87
N VAL A 323 -9.42 15.92 -23.18
CA VAL A 323 -10.65 15.21 -23.53
C VAL A 323 -11.79 16.18 -23.22
N TYR A 324 -12.25 16.87 -24.25
CA TYR A 324 -13.36 17.84 -24.22
C TYR A 324 -14.74 17.17 -24.41
N GLU A 325 -14.84 15.88 -24.11
CA GLU A 325 -16.10 15.14 -24.19
C GLU A 325 -16.81 15.19 -22.81
N ASP A 326 -18.07 15.60 -22.85
CA ASP A 326 -19.04 15.78 -21.75
C ASP A 326 -18.99 17.09 -20.93
N VAL A 327 -18.65 18.23 -21.56
CA VAL A 327 -19.39 19.45 -21.23
C VAL A 327 -20.64 19.42 -22.08
N ASP A 328 -21.72 18.89 -21.54
CA ASP A 328 -23.05 19.14 -22.06
C ASP A 328 -23.27 20.67 -21.99
N PRO A 329 -23.29 21.41 -23.13
CA PRO A 329 -23.39 22.87 -23.10
C PRO A 329 -24.74 23.36 -22.52
N VAL A 330 -25.66 22.43 -22.24
CA VAL A 330 -27.03 22.70 -21.78
C VAL A 330 -27.16 22.67 -20.24
N ALA A 331 -26.24 22.04 -19.51
CA ALA A 331 -26.36 21.89 -18.04
C ALA A 331 -26.15 23.20 -17.25
N GLY A 332 -25.66 24.27 -17.91
CA GLY A 332 -25.45 25.59 -17.31
C GLY A 332 -26.60 26.59 -17.49
N VAL A 333 -27.64 26.28 -18.27
CA VAL A 333 -28.64 27.29 -18.70
C VAL A 333 -30.05 27.06 -18.12
N LEU A 334 -30.34 25.92 -17.48
CA LEU A 334 -31.71 25.63 -17.07
C LEU A 334 -31.81 25.12 -15.63
N ARG A 335 -31.69 26.02 -14.64
CA ARG A 335 -32.47 26.03 -13.37
C ARG A 335 -32.44 27.42 -12.72
N LEU A 336 -33.07 28.39 -13.37
CA LEU A 336 -33.73 29.50 -12.69
C LEU A 336 -35.14 29.57 -13.27
N ASN A 337 -36.06 28.91 -12.59
CA ASN A 337 -37.48 29.25 -12.50
C ASN A 337 -37.96 28.73 -11.16
#